data_AF-A0A4Q3UQI8-F1
#
_entry.id   AF-A0A4Q3UQI8-F1
#
_cell.length_a   1.000
_cell.length_b   1.000
_cell.length_c   1.000
_cell.angle_alpha   90.00
_cell.angle_beta   90.00
_cell.angle_gamma   90.00
#
_symmetry.space_group_name_H-M   'P 1'
#
loop_
_entity.id
_entity.type
_entity.pdbx_description
1 polymer ?
#
loop_
_entity_poly.entity_id
_entity_poly.type
_entity_poly.pdbx_seq_one_letter_code
_entity_poly.pdbx_strand_id
1 'polypeptide(L)' 'PCHGSHYDTAARIRKGPAPKNLEVPKYAFKSDTVVAVG' A
#
# COMPACT_ATOMS: atom_id res chain seq x y z
N PRO A 1 -9.82 2.91 -14.46
CA PRO A 1 -9.50 3.68 -13.24
C PRO A 1 -10.73 4.44 -12.72
N CYS A 2 -11.16 4.20 -11.46
CA CYS A 2 -12.43 4.76 -10.95
C CYS A 2 -12.43 6.30 -10.91
N HIS A 3 -11.39 6.91 -10.34
CA HIS A 3 -11.36 8.38 -10.11
C HIS A 3 -9.98 9.02 -10.35
N GLY A 4 -9.08 8.35 -11.05
CA GLY A 4 -7.80 8.95 -11.46
C GLY A 4 -6.80 9.24 -10.32
N SER A 5 -6.78 8.43 -9.27
CA SER A 5 -5.71 8.49 -8.25
C SER A 5 -4.43 7.80 -8.75
N HIS A 6 -3.28 8.43 -8.51
CA HIS A 6 -1.95 7.93 -8.84
C HIS A 6 -1.12 7.77 -7.57
N TYR A 7 -0.50 6.59 -7.44
CA TYR A 7 0.36 6.27 -6.31
C TYR A 7 1.80 6.05 -6.79
N ASP A 8 2.76 6.34 -5.93
CA ASP A 8 4.16 5.99 -6.19
C ASP A 8 4.48 4.53 -5.80
N THR A 9 5.73 4.11 -5.97
CA THR A 9 6.20 2.75 -5.66
C THR A 9 6.12 2.40 -4.17
N ALA A 10 6.03 3.40 -3.30
CA ALA A 10 5.81 3.23 -1.87
C ALA A 10 4.31 3.31 -1.50
N ALA A 11 3.42 3.20 -2.49
CA ALA A 11 1.97 3.23 -2.33
C ALA A 11 1.42 4.53 -1.72
N ARG A 12 2.15 5.65 -1.85
CA ARG A 12 1.72 6.95 -1.37
C ARG A 12 0.93 7.70 -2.43
N ILE A 13 -0.14 8.39 -2.03
CA ILE A 13 -0.94 9.18 -2.96
C ILE A 13 -0.12 10.38 -3.46
N ARG A 14 -0.03 10.54 -4.78
CA ARG A 14 0.70 11.65 -5.42
C ARG A 14 -0.21 12.59 -6.19
N LYS A 15 -1.34 12.09 -6.69
CA LYS A 15 -2.31 12.86 -7.47
C LYS A 15 -3.68 12.18 -7.45
N GLY A 16 -4.74 12.97 -7.51
CA GLY A 16 -6.12 12.50 -7.61
C GLY A 16 -6.87 12.58 -6.28
N PRO A 17 -8.13 12.13 -6.24
CA PRO A 17 -9.05 12.43 -5.14
C PRO A 17 -8.87 11.55 -3.90
N ALA A 18 -7.96 10.57 -3.92
CA ALA A 18 -7.71 9.75 -2.74
C ALA A 18 -7.11 10.62 -1.60
N PRO A 19 -7.68 10.58 -0.40
CA PRO A 19 -7.25 11.46 0.69
C PRO A 19 -6.04 10.92 1.46
N LYS A 20 -5.69 9.64 1.28
CA LYS A 20 -4.69 8.92 2.07
C LYS A 20 -3.83 8.01 1.20
N ASN A 21 -2.67 7.66 1.74
CA ASN A 21 -1.83 6.57 1.21
C ASN A 21 -2.56 5.22 1.38
N LEU A 22 -2.12 4.20 0.64
CA LEU A 22 -2.64 2.85 0.86
C LEU A 22 -2.27 2.37 2.27
N GLU A 23 -3.20 1.63 2.88
CA GLU A 23 -2.98 1.05 4.19
C GLU A 23 -1.89 -0.02 4.12
N VAL A 24 -0.98 0.02 5.10
CA VAL A 24 -0.02 -1.07 5.31
C VAL A 24 -0.63 -1.99 6.37
N PRO A 25 -1.05 -3.22 6.02
CA PRO A 25 -1.60 -4.15 7.00
C PRO A 25 -0.52 -4.56 8.00
N LYS A 26 -0.91 -5.11 9.15
CA LYS A 26 0.04 -5.76 10.06
C LYS A 26 0.65 -6.98 9.37
N TYR A 27 1.96 -7.13 9.50
CA TYR A 27 2.68 -8.29 8.97
C TYR A 27 3.89 -8.62 9.84
N ALA A 28 4.37 -9.86 9.72
CA ALA A 28 5.61 -10.31 10.34
C ALA A 28 6.33 -11.29 9.41
N PHE A 29 7.66 -11.22 9.39
CA PHE A 29 8.50 -12.22 8.72
C PHE A 29 8.58 -13.46 9.62
N LYS A 30 8.20 -14.63 9.09
CA LYS A 30 8.36 -15.93 9.77
C LYS A 30 9.70 -16.59 9.41
N SER A 31 10.26 -16.23 8.26
CA SER A 31 11.61 -16.56 7.81
C SER A 31 12.02 -15.57 6.71
N ASP A 32 13.24 -15.70 6.18
CA ASP A 32 13.78 -14.83 5.13
C ASP A 32 12.91 -14.79 3.85
N THR A 33 12.11 -15.83 3.61
CA THR A 33 11.27 -15.98 2.42
C THR A 33 9.78 -16.13 2.72
N VAL A 34 9.37 -16.05 3.99
CA VAL A 34 7.96 -16.21 4.40
C VAL A 34 7.48 -15.01 5.20
N VAL A 35 6.43 -14.37 4.70
CA VAL A 35 5.70 -13.28 5.37
C VAL A 35 4.31 -13.76 5.74
N ALA A 36 3.90 -13.51 6.99
CA ALA A 36 2.51 -13.63 7.42
C ALA A 36 1.87 -12.25 7.46
N VAL A 37 0.72 -12.11 6.81
CA VAL A 37 -0.11 -10.91 6.80
C VAL A 37 -1.42 -11.24 7.51
N GLY A 38 -1.79 -10.44 8.51
CA GLY A 38 -2.95 -10.71 9.38
C GLY A 38 -2.57 -10.93 10.84
#